data_AF-A0A7C9N1F4-F1
#
_entry.id   AF-A0A7C9N1F4-F1
#
_cell.length_a   1.000
_cell.length_b   1.000
_cell.length_c   1.000
_cell.angle_alpha   90.00
_cell.angle_beta   90.00
_cell.angle_gamma   90.00
#
_symmetry.space_group_name_H-M   'P 1'
#
loop_
_entity.id
_entity.type
_entity.pdbx_description
1 polymer ?
#
loop_
_entity_poly.entity_id
_entity_poly.type
_entity_poly.pdbx_seq_one_letter_code
_entity_poly.pdbx_strand_id
1 'polypeptide(L)'
;MNEERVMRLWSEILGVPVTSPDEDFFDLGGQSLAMVQFLARVESEFGVVLPVEVLFAGDLTASGAARAIQEILDEEGEDVEALLAEVDALPTGEIKALLGDRTWRE
;
A
#
# COMPACT_ATOMS: atom_id res chain seq x y z
N MET A 1 0.64 8.67 -3.64
CA MET A 1 0.80 7.69 -4.75
C MET A 1 0.09 8.26 -5.96
N ASN A 2 0.52 7.95 -7.19
CA ASN A 2 -0.12 8.53 -8.38
C ASN A 2 -1.42 7.79 -8.73
N GLU A 3 -2.51 8.54 -8.90
CA GLU A 3 -3.84 8.08 -9.33
C GLU A 3 -3.77 7.27 -10.63
N GLU A 4 -2.87 7.64 -11.55
CA GLU A 4 -2.65 6.94 -12.83
C GLU A 4 -2.26 5.46 -12.65
N ARG A 5 -1.60 5.08 -11.54
CA ARG A 5 -1.30 3.66 -11.26
C ARG A 5 -2.57 2.91 -10.90
N VAL A 6 -3.43 3.50 -10.07
CA VAL A 6 -4.70 2.88 -9.66
C VAL A 6 -5.65 2.77 -10.87
N MET A 7 -5.77 3.82 -11.66
CA MET A 7 -6.59 3.82 -12.89
C MET A 7 -6.13 2.73 -13.87
N ARG A 8 -4.82 2.52 -14.00
CA ARG A 8 -4.26 1.44 -14.84
C ARG A 8 -4.62 0.05 -14.30
N LEU A 9 -4.48 -0.17 -13.00
CA LEU A 9 -4.88 -1.44 -12.36
C LEU A 9 -6.36 -1.72 -12.58
N TRP A 10 -7.21 -0.72 -12.42
CA TRP A 10 -8.64 -0.87 -12.66
C TRP A 10 -8.93 -1.15 -14.12
N SER A 11 -8.24 -0.48 -15.04
CA SER A 11 -8.40 -0.75 -16.47
C SER A 11 -8.03 -2.19 -16.84
N GLU A 12 -6.96 -2.72 -16.23
CA GLU A 12 -6.54 -4.12 -16.40
C GLU A 12 -7.54 -5.12 -15.82
N ILE A 13 -8.10 -4.82 -14.64
CA ILE A 13 -9.02 -5.70 -13.91
C ILE A 13 -10.42 -5.69 -14.53
N LEU A 14 -10.94 -4.51 -14.87
CA LEU A 14 -12.30 -4.33 -15.38
C LEU A 14 -12.37 -4.55 -16.91
N GLY A 15 -11.23 -4.49 -17.61
CA GLY A 15 -11.17 -4.63 -19.07
C GLY A 15 -11.79 -3.45 -19.83
N VAL A 16 -11.95 -2.30 -19.16
CA VAL A 16 -12.46 -1.05 -19.74
C VAL A 16 -11.49 0.08 -19.42
N PRO A 17 -11.32 1.09 -20.29
CA PRO A 17 -10.46 2.22 -19.98
C PRO A 17 -11.07 3.06 -18.85
N VAL A 18 -10.28 3.31 -17.80
CA VAL A 18 -10.60 4.32 -16.78
C VAL A 18 -10.00 5.64 -17.23
N THR A 19 -10.85 6.66 -17.40
CA THR A 19 -10.46 7.94 -18.03
C THR A 19 -10.41 9.10 -17.06
N SER A 20 -11.05 8.97 -15.90
CA SER A 20 -11.03 9.96 -14.83
C SER A 20 -10.77 9.30 -13.48
N PRO A 21 -9.99 9.93 -12.58
CA PRO A 21 -9.71 9.39 -11.26
C PRO A 21 -10.92 9.43 -10.31
N ASP A 22 -11.96 10.18 -10.67
CA ASP A 22 -13.21 10.34 -9.92
C ASP A 22 -14.31 9.36 -10.37
N GLU A 23 -14.04 8.49 -11.35
CA GLU A 23 -14.99 7.44 -11.74
C GLU A 23 -15.12 6.42 -10.62
N ASP A 24 -16.37 6.09 -10.26
CA ASP A 24 -16.65 5.05 -9.27
C ASP A 24 -16.41 3.65 -9.85
N PHE A 25 -15.78 2.79 -9.06
CA PHE A 25 -15.42 1.42 -9.44
C PHE A 25 -16.63 0.59 -9.86
N PHE A 26 -17.77 0.75 -9.17
CA PHE A 26 -18.98 0.00 -9.44
C PHE A 26 -19.73 0.56 -10.66
N ASP A 27 -19.69 1.87 -10.88
CA ASP A 27 -20.19 2.51 -12.11
C ASP A 27 -19.43 2.06 -13.36
N LEU A 28 -18.14 1.74 -13.22
CA LEU A 28 -17.30 1.15 -14.27
C LEU A 28 -17.57 -0.35 -14.51
N GLY A 29 -18.50 -0.96 -13.78
CA GLY A 29 -18.85 -2.38 -13.89
C GLY A 29 -18.08 -3.30 -12.91
N GLY A 30 -17.42 -2.72 -11.90
CA GLY A 30 -16.77 -3.44 -10.82
C GLY A 30 -17.74 -4.29 -10.01
N GLN A 31 -17.28 -5.47 -9.60
CA GLN A 31 -18.01 -6.41 -8.76
C GLN A 31 -17.07 -7.04 -7.73
N SER A 32 -17.61 -7.81 -6.78
CA SER A 32 -16.83 -8.36 -5.66
C SER A 32 -15.56 -9.10 -6.09
N LEU A 33 -15.61 -9.91 -7.15
CA LEU A 33 -14.41 -10.61 -7.64
C LEU A 33 -13.34 -9.64 -8.17
N ALA A 34 -13.74 -8.62 -8.94
CA ALA A 34 -12.83 -7.59 -9.43
C ALA A 34 -12.23 -6.77 -8.28
N MET A 35 -13.02 -6.49 -7.25
CA MET A 35 -12.57 -5.82 -6.04
C MET A 35 -11.55 -6.65 -5.26
N VAL A 36 -11.79 -7.96 -5.09
CA VAL A 36 -10.82 -8.88 -4.47
C VAL A 36 -9.53 -8.94 -5.28
N GLN A 37 -9.61 -8.95 -6.61
CA GLN A 37 -8.43 -8.89 -7.48
C GLN A 37 -7.67 -7.57 -7.30
N PHE A 38 -8.38 -6.44 -7.19
CA PHE A 38 -7.78 -5.14 -6.94
C PHE A 38 -7.01 -5.13 -5.62
N LEU A 39 -7.61 -5.60 -4.52
CA LEU A 39 -6.95 -5.67 -3.21
C LEU A 39 -5.68 -6.53 -3.26
N ALA A 40 -5.74 -7.72 -3.86
CA ALA A 40 -4.58 -8.59 -4.01
C ALA A 40 -3.48 -7.96 -4.87
N ARG A 41 -3.86 -7.23 -5.93
CA ARG A 41 -2.91 -6.54 -6.81
C ARG A 41 -2.23 -5.39 -6.07
N VAL A 42 -2.97 -4.63 -5.27
CA VAL A 42 -2.43 -3.55 -4.44
C VAL A 42 -1.41 -4.09 -3.43
N GLU A 43 -1.75 -5.15 -2.71
CA GLU A 43 -0.84 -5.82 -1.79
C GLU A 43 0.45 -6.28 -2.52
N SER A 44 0.29 -6.90 -3.70
CA SER A 44 1.44 -7.40 -4.46
C SER A 44 2.34 -6.30 -5.05
N GLU A 45 1.78 -5.15 -5.45
CA GLU A 45 2.53 -4.10 -6.15
C GLU A 45 3.06 -3.01 -5.21
N PHE A 46 2.39 -2.78 -4.09
CA PHE A 46 2.71 -1.70 -3.16
C PHE A 46 3.10 -2.21 -1.76
N GLY A 47 2.89 -3.49 -1.45
CA GLY A 47 3.08 -4.02 -0.09
C GLY A 47 1.98 -3.59 0.88
N VAL A 48 0.92 -2.95 0.39
CA VAL A 48 -0.13 -2.35 1.22
C VAL A 48 -1.35 -3.26 1.28
N VAL A 49 -1.76 -3.62 2.50
CA VAL A 49 -3.05 -4.29 2.73
C VAL A 49 -4.11 -3.22 2.92
N LEU A 50 -4.89 -2.96 1.87
CA LEU A 50 -6.00 -2.01 1.94
C LEU A 50 -7.15 -2.55 2.83
N PRO A 51 -7.57 -1.81 3.88
CA PRO A 51 -8.73 -2.18 4.67
C PRO A 51 -10.00 -2.14 3.81
N VAL A 52 -10.85 -3.15 3.97
CA VAL A 52 -12.09 -3.28 3.21
C VAL A 52 -13.07 -2.14 3.55
N GLU A 53 -12.97 -1.58 4.75
CA GLU A 53 -13.75 -0.43 5.21
C GLU A 53 -13.57 0.80 4.32
N VAL A 54 -12.37 1.00 3.75
CA VAL A 54 -12.07 2.10 2.82
C VAL A 54 -12.93 1.99 1.56
N LEU A 55 -13.27 0.76 1.14
CA LEU A 55 -14.09 0.49 -0.05
C LEU A 55 -15.58 0.76 0.20
N PHE A 56 -16.00 0.85 1.47
CA PHE A 56 -17.40 1.03 1.86
C PHE A 56 -17.67 2.39 2.51
N ALA A 57 -16.65 3.25 2.65
CA ALA A 57 -16.76 4.58 3.26
C ALA A 57 -17.40 5.64 2.34
N GLY A 58 -17.75 5.29 1.10
CA GLY A 58 -18.32 6.18 0.09
C GLY A 58 -18.16 5.59 -1.31
N ASP A 59 -18.18 6.44 -2.33
CA ASP A 59 -17.83 6.04 -3.70
C ASP A 59 -16.37 5.57 -3.73
N LEU A 60 -16.13 4.43 -4.38
CA LEU A 60 -14.79 3.88 -4.56
C LEU A 60 -14.22 4.50 -5.83
N THR A 61 -13.52 5.63 -5.71
CA THR A 61 -12.83 6.29 -6.82
C THR A 61 -11.34 5.96 -6.85
N ALA A 62 -10.69 6.09 -8.01
CA ALA A 62 -9.26 5.84 -8.13
C ALA A 62 -8.44 6.85 -7.33
N SER A 63 -8.90 8.12 -7.24
CA SER A 63 -8.31 9.13 -6.35
C SER A 63 -8.44 8.73 -4.88
N GLY A 64 -9.63 8.30 -4.45
CA GLY A 64 -9.88 7.85 -3.09
C GLY A 64 -9.01 6.66 -2.69
N ALA A 65 -8.91 5.65 -3.56
CA ALA A 65 -8.04 4.50 -3.35
C ALA A 65 -6.56 4.88 -3.34
N ALA A 66 -6.12 5.78 -4.23
CA ALA A 66 -4.73 6.24 -4.26
C ALA A 66 -4.34 6.99 -2.98
N ARG A 67 -5.25 7.81 -2.44
CA ARG A 67 -5.08 8.49 -1.16
C ARG A 67 -4.98 7.50 -0.01
N ALA A 68 -5.90 6.55 0.10
CA ALA A 68 -5.89 5.56 1.18
C ALA A 68 -4.61 4.71 1.18
N ILE A 69 -4.13 4.29 0.01
CA ILE A 69 -2.86 3.57 -0.10
C ILE A 69 -1.68 4.45 0.35
N GLN A 70 -1.69 5.74 -0.01
CA GLN A 70 -0.64 6.66 0.41
C GLN A 70 -0.64 6.89 1.93
N GLU A 71 -1.83 7.04 2.54
CA GLU A 71 -1.96 7.20 3.99
C GLU A 71 -1.32 6.02 4.74
N ILE A 72 -1.57 4.78 4.29
CA ILE A 72 -0.95 3.59 4.91
C ILE A 72 0.57 3.56 4.70
N LEU A 73 1.05 3.92 3.51
CA LEU A 73 2.50 3.97 3.25
C LEU A 73 3.21 5.03 4.09
N ASP A 74 2.55 6.16 4.33
CA ASP A 74 3.09 7.22 5.17
C ASP A 74 3.17 6.77 6.64
N GLU A 75 2.14 6.10 7.16
CA GLU A 75 2.12 5.53 8.51
C GLU A 75 3.23 4.48 8.70
N GLU A 76 3.42 3.55 7.76
CA GLU A 76 4.52 2.58 7.82
C GLU A 76 5.91 3.24 7.75
N GLY A 77 6.04 4.32 6.98
CA GLY A 77 7.27 5.10 6.88
C GLY A 77 7.63 5.80 8.19
N GLU A 78 6.63 6.35 8.89
CA GLU A 78 6.81 6.98 10.21
C GLU A 78 7.26 5.95 11.25
N ASP A 79 6.68 4.75 11.26
CA ASP A 79 7.10 3.65 12.14
C ASP A 79 8.55 3.22 11.88
N VAL A 80 8.95 3.09 10.60
CA VAL A 80 10.33 2.74 10.23
C VAL A 80 11.31 3.84 10.64
N GLU A 81 10.99 5.11 10.40
CA GLU A 81 11.84 6.23 10.77
C GLU A 81 12.01 6.33 12.29
N ALA A 82 10.95 6.08 13.06
CA ALA A 82 11.01 6.02 14.52
C ALA A 82 11.96 4.90 15.00
N LEU A 83 11.88 3.71 14.40
CA LEU A 83 12.77 2.59 14.71
C LEU A 83 14.23 2.88 14.31
N LEU A 84 14.46 3.53 13.16
CA LEU A 84 15.80 3.93 12.74
C LEU A 84 16.42 4.95 13.71
N ALA A 85 15.63 5.92 14.17
CA ALA A 85 16.07 6.88 15.18
C ALA A 85 16.42 6.19 16.52
N GLU A 86 15.67 5.16 16.92
CA GLU A 86 16.03 4.33 18.08
C GLU A 86 17.36 3.61 17.88
N VAL A 87 17.59 2.98 16.71
CA VAL A 87 18.85 2.31 16.39
C VAL A 87 20.03 3.28 16.38
N ASP A 88 19.87 4.46 15.78
CA ASP A 88 20.91 5.49 15.73
C ASP A 88 21.24 6.07 17.11
N ALA A 89 20.27 6.07 18.03
CA ALA A 89 20.47 6.45 19.43
C ALA A 89 21.18 5.38 20.27
N LEU A 90 21.35 4.15 19.76
CA LEU A 90 22.09 3.10 20.46
C LEU A 90 23.61 3.36 20.40
N PRO A 91 24.32 3.41 21.54
CA PRO A 91 25.76 3.55 21.53
C PRO A 91 26.39 2.35 20.81
N THR A 92 27.26 2.61 19.84
CA THR A 92 27.88 1.61 18.92
C THR A 92 28.59 0.43 19.64
N GLY A 93 28.86 0.55 20.94
CA GLY A 93 29.39 -0.52 21.79
C GLY A 93 28.38 -1.62 22.18
N GLU A 94 27.07 -1.34 22.20
CA GLU A 94 26.02 -2.31 22.56
C GLU A 94 25.52 -3.14 21.37
N ILE A 95 25.66 -2.64 20.14
CA ILE A 95 25.29 -3.37 18.92
C ILE A 95 26.10 -4.68 18.80
N LYS A 96 27.38 -4.69 19.24
CA LYS A 96 28.20 -5.92 19.31
C LYS A 96 27.69 -6.95 20.34
N ALA A 97 27.04 -6.51 21.41
CA ALA A 97 26.48 -7.40 22.42
C ALA A 97 25.19 -8.09 21.92
N LEU A 98 24.39 -7.39 21.10
CA LEU A 98 23.19 -7.93 20.44
C LEU A 98 23.50 -8.73 19.15
N LEU A 99 24.59 -8.41 18.45
CA LEU A 99 25.11 -9.16 17.29
C LEU A 99 26.07 -10.30 17.68
N GLY A 100 26.20 -10.59 18.98
CA GLY A 100 27.00 -11.69 19.50
C GLY A 100 26.45 -13.05 19.04
N ASP A 101 27.19 -13.67 18.12
CA ASP A 101 27.11 -15.07 17.68
C ASP A 101 26.04 -15.47 16.64
N ARG A 102 25.73 -14.59 15.69
CA ARG A 102 25.22 -15.05 14.39
C ARG A 102 26.22 -14.68 13.30
N THR A 103 27.17 -15.58 13.07
CA THR A 103 27.95 -15.65 11.84
C THR A 103 26.99 -15.78 10.65
N TRP A 104 26.67 -14.67 10.00
CA TRP A 104 26.09 -14.67 8.66
C TRP A 104 27.12 -15.34 7.73
N ARG A 105 26.82 -16.54 7.26
CA ARG A 105 27.60 -17.22 6.22
C ARG A 105 27.08 -16.76 4.86
N GLU A 106 28.00 -16.29 4.03
CA GLU A 106 27.82 -15.96 2.61
C GLU A 106 27.32 -17.16 1.78
#